data_AF-A0A958M8D4-F1
#
_entry.id   AF-A0A958M8D4-F1
#
_cell.length_a   1.000
_cell.length_b   1.000
_cell.length_c   1.000
_cell.angle_alpha   90.00
_cell.angle_beta   90.00
_cell.angle_gamma   90.00
#
_symmetry.space_group_name_H-M   'P 1'
#
loop_
_entity.id
_entity.type
_entity.pdbx_description
1 polymer ?
#
loop_
_entity_poly.entity_id
_entity_poly.type
_entity_poly.pdbx_seq_one_letter_code
_entity_poly.pdbx_strand_id
1 'polypeptide(L)'
;VELLLDGVSAFGAETIAWEDWNVTAYAATANKCLHGAPGISFVIAKISVFHDRPSAANSIYLDLYTYYKAQLAASTPFTQAVHICYALQQALKELEEAGGQQARQAEYRYRAARIRKGMKALGIRTLLPEDAWSASLTSFLLPEGIRYRQLHDQLKQDGFIIYAGQGSFKNEIFRIANMGAINSEAIDRLLQSFSNFFSIA
;
A
#
# COMPACT_ATOMS: atom_id res chain seq x y z
N VAL A 1 -26.09 7.26 -0.28
CA VAL A 1 -25.25 6.89 0.88
C VAL A 1 -23.90 7.59 0.68
N GLU A 2 -23.35 8.22 1.72
CA GLU A 2 -21.99 8.77 1.66
C GLU A 2 -20.97 7.64 1.72
N LEU A 3 -19.98 7.66 0.82
CA LEU A 3 -18.92 6.64 0.79
C LEU A 3 -17.60 7.25 1.26
N LEU A 4 -17.10 6.76 2.39
CA LEU A 4 -15.77 7.09 2.91
C LEU A 4 -14.83 5.93 2.60
N LEU A 5 -13.76 6.20 1.85
CA LEU A 5 -12.85 5.17 1.36
C LEU A 5 -11.50 5.22 2.09
N ASP A 6 -11.09 4.08 2.66
CA ASP A 6 -9.72 3.86 3.10
C ASP A 6 -8.88 3.46 1.88
N GLY A 7 -7.95 4.34 1.54
CA GLY A 7 -7.05 4.21 0.42
C GLY A 7 -5.59 4.04 0.78
N VAL A 8 -5.27 3.74 2.04
CA VAL A 8 -3.89 3.71 2.57
C VAL A 8 -2.97 2.89 1.68
N SER A 9 -3.36 1.68 1.28
CA SER A 9 -2.57 0.80 0.42
C SER A 9 -2.94 0.88 -1.07
N ALA A 10 -3.84 1.77 -1.48
CA ALA A 10 -4.36 1.86 -2.84
C ALA A 10 -3.96 3.16 -3.56
N PHE A 11 -3.88 4.29 -2.84
CA PHE A 11 -3.70 5.61 -3.45
C PHE A 11 -2.38 5.73 -4.22
N GLY A 12 -2.48 6.03 -5.51
CA GLY A 12 -1.32 6.14 -6.40
C GLY A 12 -0.89 4.84 -7.08
N ALA A 13 -1.56 3.71 -6.82
CA ALA A 13 -1.32 2.46 -7.54
C ALA A 13 -2.58 1.69 -7.96
N GLU A 14 -3.72 1.83 -7.28
CA GLU A 14 -4.97 1.20 -7.70
C GLU A 14 -5.91 2.21 -8.36
N THR A 15 -6.78 1.71 -9.25
CA THR A 15 -7.78 2.52 -9.93
C THR A 15 -8.96 2.76 -8.99
N ILE A 16 -9.32 4.02 -8.79
CA ILE A 16 -10.47 4.42 -7.98
C ILE A 16 -11.46 5.15 -8.89
N ALA A 17 -12.64 4.57 -9.08
CA ALA A 17 -13.69 5.19 -9.89
C ALA A 17 -14.45 6.21 -9.02
N TRP A 18 -13.83 7.37 -8.80
CA TRP A 18 -14.30 8.37 -7.84
C TRP A 18 -15.76 8.78 -8.03
N GLU A 19 -16.14 9.12 -9.26
CA GLU A 19 -17.50 9.55 -9.60
C GLU A 19 -18.47 8.37 -9.60
N ASP A 20 -18.12 7.25 -10.25
CA ASP A 20 -18.99 6.08 -10.37
C ASP A 20 -19.33 5.45 -9.02
N TRP A 21 -18.37 5.45 -8.09
CA TRP A 21 -18.58 4.94 -6.73
C TRP A 21 -19.20 5.98 -5.80
N ASN A 22 -19.38 7.22 -6.26
CA ASN A 22 -19.84 8.35 -5.48
C ASN A 22 -19.03 8.53 -4.17
N VAL A 23 -17.70 8.53 -4.29
CA VAL A 23 -16.80 8.71 -3.14
C VAL A 23 -16.98 10.11 -2.55
N THR A 24 -17.30 10.18 -1.26
CA THR A 24 -17.45 11.44 -0.50
C THR A 24 -16.10 11.94 -0.01
N ALA A 25 -15.31 11.04 0.58
CA ALA A 25 -13.96 11.34 1.04
C ALA A 25 -13.08 10.09 0.98
N TYR A 26 -11.78 10.31 0.86
CA TYR A 26 -10.77 9.29 0.65
C TYR A 26 -9.56 9.59 1.52
N ALA A 27 -9.24 8.69 2.44
CA ALA A 27 -8.08 8.80 3.32
C ALA A 27 -6.88 8.04 2.73
N ALA A 28 -5.70 8.65 2.79
CA ALA A 28 -4.47 8.11 2.22
C ALA A 28 -3.25 8.46 3.07
N THR A 29 -2.10 7.87 2.72
CA THR A 29 -0.82 8.12 3.38
C THR A 29 0.31 8.27 2.37
N ALA A 30 1.35 8.99 2.77
CA ALA A 30 2.55 9.19 1.96
C ALA A 30 3.37 7.89 1.76
N ASN A 31 3.43 7.02 2.77
CA ASN A 31 4.44 5.96 2.86
C ASN A 31 4.03 4.58 2.33
N LYS A 32 3.13 4.57 1.36
CA LYS A 32 2.66 3.34 0.71
C LYS A 32 2.96 3.43 -0.78
N CYS A 33 1.94 3.48 -1.61
CA CYS A 33 2.09 3.45 -3.05
C CYS A 33 2.67 4.75 -3.63
N LEU A 34 2.71 5.84 -2.86
CA LEU A 34 3.36 7.10 -3.26
C LEU A 34 4.88 7.10 -3.09
N HIS A 35 5.45 6.23 -2.24
CA HIS A 35 6.89 6.21 -1.89
C HIS A 35 7.39 7.42 -1.08
N GLY A 36 6.50 8.15 -0.41
CA GLY A 36 6.89 9.16 0.57
C GLY A 36 7.38 8.56 1.91
N ALA A 37 7.83 9.43 2.81
CA ALA A 37 8.23 9.04 4.16
C ALA A 37 7.00 8.83 5.08
N PRO A 38 7.06 7.92 6.08
CA PRO A 38 6.01 7.80 7.09
C PRO A 38 5.89 9.09 7.91
N GLY A 39 4.67 9.49 8.22
CA GLY A 39 4.39 10.68 9.06
C GLY A 39 3.35 11.63 8.50
N ILE A 40 2.88 11.44 7.27
CA ILE A 40 1.76 12.20 6.69
C ILE A 40 0.66 11.26 6.22
N SER A 41 -0.54 11.51 6.72
CA SER A 41 -1.80 11.06 6.17
C SER A 41 -2.61 12.27 5.71
N PHE A 42 -3.42 12.10 4.67
CA PHE A 42 -4.25 13.17 4.12
C PHE A 42 -5.61 12.65 3.70
N VAL A 43 -6.58 13.55 3.60
CA VAL A 43 -7.93 13.25 3.14
C VAL A 43 -8.24 14.12 1.93
N ILE A 44 -8.70 13.49 0.86
CA ILE A 44 -9.31 14.17 -0.29
C ILE A 44 -10.81 14.04 -0.10
N ALA A 45 -11.54 15.15 -0.07
CA ALA A 45 -12.98 15.16 0.15
C ALA A 45 -13.69 16.12 -0.80
N LYS A 46 -14.95 15.82 -1.13
CA LYS A 46 -15.82 16.77 -1.83
C LYS A 46 -15.96 18.03 -0.98
N ILE A 47 -15.81 19.21 -1.60
CA ILE A 47 -15.89 20.50 -0.89
C ILE A 47 -17.25 20.68 -0.19
N SER A 48 -18.32 20.13 -0.78
CA SER A 48 -19.67 20.16 -0.21
C SER A 48 -19.78 19.51 1.18
N VAL A 49 -18.83 18.63 1.56
CA VAL A 49 -18.76 18.05 2.92
C VAL A 49 -18.57 19.13 3.99
N PHE A 50 -17.94 20.26 3.62
CA PHE A 50 -17.59 21.36 4.51
C PHE A 50 -18.49 22.59 4.35
N HIS A 51 -19.40 22.61 3.37
CA HIS A 51 -20.29 23.76 3.17
C HIS A 51 -21.37 23.84 4.27
N ASP A 52 -21.71 25.07 4.64
CA ASP A 52 -22.91 25.44 5.42
C ASP A 52 -23.06 24.79 6.81
N ARG A 53 -21.97 24.30 7.41
CA ARG A 53 -21.99 23.81 8.79
C ARG A 53 -20.66 23.99 9.53
N PRO A 54 -20.70 24.26 10.84
CA PRO A 54 -19.51 24.17 11.68
C PRO A 54 -19.04 22.70 11.81
N SER A 55 -17.81 22.51 12.28
CA SER A 55 -17.33 21.17 12.57
C SER A 55 -18.17 20.46 13.63
N ALA A 56 -18.44 19.17 13.42
CA ALA A 56 -19.00 18.26 14.42
C ALA A 56 -17.94 17.30 14.98
N ALA A 57 -16.65 17.57 14.73
CA ALA A 57 -15.56 16.71 15.19
C ALA A 57 -15.39 16.83 16.72
N ASN A 58 -15.28 15.68 17.40
CA ASN A 58 -14.94 15.61 18.82
C ASN A 58 -13.43 15.67 19.09
N SER A 59 -12.62 15.81 18.04
CA SER A 59 -11.16 15.87 18.10
C SER A 59 -10.67 17.19 17.52
N ILE A 60 -9.83 17.90 18.28
CA ILE A 60 -9.19 19.13 17.82
C ILE A 60 -8.21 18.84 16.68
N TYR A 61 -7.44 17.75 16.80
CA TYR A 61 -6.37 17.44 15.85
C TYR A 61 -6.87 16.76 14.58
N LEU A 62 -8.00 16.04 14.64
CA LEU A 62 -8.57 15.34 13.48
C LEU A 62 -9.77 16.08 12.86
N ASP A 63 -9.98 17.35 13.24
CA ASP A 63 -11.04 18.17 12.67
C ASP A 63 -10.70 18.63 11.23
N LEU A 64 -11.18 17.88 10.24
CA LEU A 64 -10.98 18.20 8.83
C LEU A 64 -11.54 19.56 8.41
N TYR A 65 -12.59 20.07 9.07
CA TYR A 65 -13.13 21.40 8.76
C TYR A 65 -12.12 22.50 9.11
N THR A 66 -11.45 22.37 10.26
CA THR A 66 -10.38 23.27 10.67
C THR A 66 -9.20 23.24 9.67
N TYR A 67 -8.80 22.06 9.19
CA TYR A 67 -7.78 21.94 8.15
C TYR A 67 -8.22 22.57 6.82
N TYR A 68 -9.47 22.34 6.39
CA TYR A 68 -10.04 22.93 5.18
C TYR A 68 -10.01 24.47 5.23
N LYS A 69 -10.46 25.07 6.36
CA LYS A 69 -10.43 26.52 6.55
C LYS A 69 -9.01 27.09 6.52
N ALA A 70 -8.04 26.42 7.14
CA ALA A 70 -6.64 26.83 7.11
C ALA A 70 -6.04 26.73 5.69
N GLN A 71 -6.39 25.68 4.95
CA GLN A 71 -5.92 25.47 3.57
C GLN A 71 -6.40 26.59 2.64
N LEU A 72 -7.64 27.07 2.78
CA LEU A 72 -8.16 28.22 2.02
C LEU A 72 -7.37 29.52 2.30
N ALA A 73 -6.75 29.63 3.48
CA ALA A 73 -5.89 30.74 3.88
C ALA A 73 -4.39 30.47 3.61
N ALA A 74 -4.07 29.45 2.80
CA ALA A 74 -2.69 29.02 2.52
C ALA A 74 -1.86 28.73 3.78
N SER A 75 -2.50 28.15 4.81
CA SER A 75 -1.90 27.84 6.10
C SER A 75 -2.28 26.45 6.60
N THR A 76 -1.77 26.06 7.75
CA THR A 76 -2.10 24.81 8.46
C THR A 76 -2.46 25.11 9.91
N PRO A 77 -3.41 24.37 10.50
CA PRO A 77 -3.87 24.66 11.86
C PRO A 77 -2.80 24.37 12.93
N PHE A 78 -1.83 23.53 12.61
CA PHE A 78 -0.69 23.19 13.48
C PHE A 78 0.61 23.15 12.66
N THR A 79 1.75 23.27 13.34
CA THR A 79 3.08 23.12 12.74
C THR A 79 3.23 21.73 12.11
N GLN A 80 3.48 21.69 10.80
CA GLN A 80 3.70 20.45 10.08
C GLN A 80 5.14 19.94 10.22
N ALA A 81 5.33 18.64 10.04
CA ALA A 81 6.66 18.04 9.92
C ALA A 81 7.26 18.40 8.55
N VAL A 82 7.90 19.57 8.47
CA VAL A 82 8.39 20.20 7.23
C VAL A 82 9.17 19.23 6.33
N HIS A 83 10.10 18.45 6.90
CA HIS A 83 10.91 17.49 6.15
C HIS A 83 10.07 16.34 5.56
N ILE A 84 9.03 15.88 6.25
CA ILE A 84 8.10 14.86 5.72
C ILE A 84 7.22 15.47 4.61
N CYS A 85 6.82 16.74 4.72
CA CYS A 85 6.08 17.44 3.67
C CYS A 85 6.92 17.56 2.39
N TYR A 86 8.20 17.90 2.50
CA TYR A 86 9.12 17.92 1.34
C TYR A 86 9.33 16.52 0.75
N ALA A 87 9.44 15.48 1.59
CA ALA A 87 9.54 14.10 1.11
C ALA A 87 8.29 13.67 0.33
N LEU A 88 7.09 14.05 0.79
CA LEU A 88 5.85 13.80 0.05
C LEU A 88 5.81 14.60 -1.26
N GLN A 89 6.22 15.87 -1.25
CA GLN A 89 6.29 16.68 -2.47
C GLN A 89 7.21 16.03 -3.52
N GLN A 90 8.39 15.55 -3.11
CA GLN A 90 9.32 14.87 -4.00
C GLN A 90 8.73 13.56 -4.54
N ALA A 91 8.11 12.75 -3.67
CA ALA A 91 7.47 11.50 -4.08
C ALA A 91 6.34 11.70 -5.10
N LEU A 92 5.58 12.80 -4.99
CA LEU A 92 4.54 13.17 -5.96
C LEU A 92 5.14 13.57 -7.31
N LYS A 93 6.25 14.33 -7.32
CA LYS A 93 6.98 14.68 -8.55
C LYS A 93 7.50 13.43 -9.25
N GLU A 94 8.15 12.54 -8.53
CA GLU A 94 8.66 11.28 -9.08
C GLU A 94 7.53 10.38 -9.63
N LEU A 95 6.37 10.37 -8.96
CA LEU A 95 5.20 9.66 -9.47
C LEU A 95 4.72 10.27 -10.80
N GLU A 96 4.64 11.59 -10.91
CA GLU A 96 4.25 12.28 -12.14
C GLU A 96 5.26 12.03 -13.27
N GLU A 97 6.56 12.21 -13.00
CA GLU A 97 7.66 11.97 -13.94
C GLU A 97 7.69 10.52 -14.46
N ALA A 98 7.34 9.55 -13.62
CA ALA A 98 7.27 8.13 -13.99
C ALA A 98 6.01 7.75 -14.80
N GLY A 99 5.10 8.69 -15.08
CA GLY A 99 3.85 8.42 -15.82
C GLY A 99 2.61 8.21 -14.94
N GLY A 100 2.66 8.66 -13.68
CA GLY A 100 1.53 8.72 -12.77
C GLY A 100 1.05 7.36 -12.25
N GLN A 101 -0.19 7.34 -11.75
CA GLN A 101 -0.80 6.16 -11.15
C GLN A 101 -0.86 4.96 -12.11
N GLN A 102 -1.13 5.19 -13.40
CA GLN A 102 -1.26 4.12 -14.38
C GLN A 102 0.07 3.39 -14.61
N ALA A 103 1.17 4.14 -14.76
CA ALA A 103 2.50 3.56 -14.89
C ALA A 103 2.90 2.80 -13.62
N ARG A 104 2.63 3.38 -12.44
CA ARG A 104 2.86 2.74 -11.14
C ARG A 104 2.08 1.42 -11.01
N GLN A 105 0.81 1.41 -11.40
CA GLN A 105 -0.03 0.21 -11.38
C GLN A 105 0.52 -0.87 -12.31
N ALA A 106 0.89 -0.50 -13.53
CA ALA A 106 1.44 -1.43 -14.52
C ALA A 106 2.74 -2.06 -14.00
N GLU A 107 3.63 -1.26 -13.43
CA GLU A 107 4.87 -1.73 -12.82
C GLU A 107 4.59 -2.71 -11.67
N TYR A 108 3.67 -2.37 -10.77
CA TYR A 108 3.30 -3.25 -9.66
C TYR A 108 2.70 -4.56 -10.13
N ARG A 109 1.80 -4.53 -11.12
CA ARG A 109 1.22 -5.73 -11.73
C ARG A 109 2.29 -6.60 -12.39
N TYR A 110 3.25 -6.00 -13.09
CA TYR A 110 4.38 -6.72 -13.67
C TYR A 110 5.20 -7.47 -12.60
N ARG A 111 5.59 -6.77 -11.52
CA ARG A 111 6.34 -7.36 -10.42
C ARG A 111 5.54 -8.47 -9.72
N ALA A 112 4.28 -8.22 -9.41
CA ALA A 112 3.39 -9.18 -8.77
C ALA A 112 3.20 -10.43 -9.65
N ALA A 113 3.03 -10.28 -10.97
CA ALA A 113 2.91 -11.40 -11.90
C ALA A 113 4.19 -12.27 -11.91
N ARG A 114 5.38 -11.65 -11.88
CA ARG A 114 6.65 -12.40 -11.77
C ARG A 114 6.73 -13.20 -10.48
N ILE A 115 6.42 -12.56 -9.34
CA ILE A 115 6.42 -13.23 -8.02
C ILE A 115 5.41 -14.39 -8.03
N ARG A 116 4.18 -14.15 -8.46
CA ARG A 116 3.12 -15.19 -8.52
C ARG A 116 3.51 -16.36 -9.41
N LYS A 117 4.10 -16.09 -10.58
CA LYS A 117 4.60 -17.15 -11.48
C LYS A 117 5.69 -17.99 -10.81
N GLY A 118 6.65 -17.34 -10.13
CA GLY A 118 7.71 -18.04 -9.39
C GLY A 118 7.16 -18.87 -8.23
N MET A 119 6.26 -18.31 -7.42
CA MET A 119 5.58 -19.03 -6.33
C MET A 119 4.81 -20.25 -6.86
N LYS A 120 4.06 -20.08 -7.96
CA LYS A 120 3.32 -21.18 -8.61
C LYS A 120 4.25 -22.30 -9.09
N ALA A 121 5.42 -21.96 -9.63
CA ALA A 121 6.41 -22.96 -10.04
C ALA A 121 6.97 -23.77 -8.86
N LEU A 122 6.94 -23.20 -7.65
CA LEU A 122 7.29 -23.88 -6.39
C LEU A 122 6.10 -24.59 -5.72
N GLY A 123 4.95 -24.68 -6.39
CA GLY A 123 3.73 -25.30 -5.83
C GLY A 123 3.01 -24.45 -4.78
N ILE A 124 3.42 -23.20 -4.57
CA ILE A 124 2.80 -22.29 -3.60
C ILE A 124 1.58 -21.62 -4.23
N ARG A 125 0.44 -21.74 -3.56
CA ARG A 125 -0.85 -21.22 -4.05
C ARG A 125 -1.15 -19.83 -3.47
N THR A 126 -1.82 -18.99 -4.25
CA THR A 126 -2.40 -17.73 -3.75
C THR A 126 -3.61 -18.01 -2.87
N LEU A 127 -3.89 -17.12 -1.90
CA LEU A 127 -5.09 -17.19 -1.08
C LEU A 127 -6.35 -16.85 -1.89
N LEU A 128 -6.27 -15.79 -2.71
CA LEU A 128 -7.39 -15.26 -3.46
C LEU A 128 -7.31 -15.67 -4.95
N PRO A 129 -8.47 -15.76 -5.64
CA PRO A 129 -8.53 -15.90 -7.09
C PRO A 129 -7.99 -14.65 -7.80
N GLU A 130 -7.65 -14.81 -9.09
CA GLU A 130 -6.94 -13.81 -9.89
C GLU A 130 -7.69 -12.48 -10.08
N ASP A 131 -9.01 -12.54 -10.18
CA ASP A 131 -9.91 -11.39 -10.30
C ASP A 131 -9.96 -10.51 -9.03
N ALA A 132 -9.55 -11.05 -7.89
CA ALA A 132 -9.50 -10.35 -6.60
C ALA A 132 -8.09 -9.86 -6.21
N TRP A 133 -7.10 -9.96 -7.10
CA TRP A 133 -5.72 -9.61 -6.78
C TRP A 133 -5.49 -8.10 -6.75
N SER A 134 -4.80 -7.63 -5.70
CA SER A 134 -4.19 -6.30 -5.70
C SER A 134 -2.94 -6.27 -6.61
N ALA A 135 -2.62 -5.11 -7.16
CA ALA A 135 -1.35 -4.87 -7.83
C ALA A 135 -0.16 -4.90 -6.86
N SER A 136 -0.37 -4.51 -5.61
CA SER A 136 0.69 -4.07 -4.70
C SER A 136 1.17 -5.11 -3.67
N LEU A 137 0.34 -6.12 -3.41
CA LEU A 137 0.60 -7.18 -2.44
C LEU A 137 -0.11 -8.47 -2.86
N THR A 138 0.53 -9.61 -2.62
CA THR A 138 -0.08 -10.92 -2.81
C THR A 138 -0.02 -11.74 -1.53
N SER A 139 -1.15 -12.35 -1.18
CA SER A 139 -1.26 -13.32 -0.09
C SER A 139 -1.13 -14.73 -0.64
N PHE A 140 -0.28 -15.54 -0.02
CA PHE A 140 0.00 -16.92 -0.39
C PHE A 140 -0.32 -17.84 0.79
N LEU A 141 -0.84 -19.03 0.49
CA LEU A 141 -1.01 -20.09 1.48
C LEU A 141 0.38 -20.60 1.91
N LEU A 142 0.57 -20.81 3.21
CA LEU A 142 1.73 -21.54 3.69
C LEU A 142 1.64 -23.00 3.20
N PRO A 143 2.75 -23.55 2.67
CA PRO A 143 2.79 -24.97 2.34
C PRO A 143 2.61 -25.85 3.57
N GLU A 144 2.11 -27.06 3.36
CA GLU A 144 1.90 -28.04 4.44
C GLU A 144 3.20 -28.33 5.18
N GLY A 145 3.13 -28.41 6.51
CA GLY A 145 4.30 -28.63 7.38
C GLY A 145 5.22 -27.42 7.56
N ILE A 146 5.06 -26.34 6.79
CA ILE A 146 5.93 -25.15 6.89
C ILE A 146 5.31 -24.11 7.82
N ARG A 147 6.03 -23.79 8.89
CA ARG A 147 5.65 -22.71 9.82
C ARG A 147 6.13 -21.37 9.28
N TYR A 148 5.29 -20.33 9.36
CA TYR A 148 5.65 -18.96 8.95
C TYR A 148 7.01 -18.50 9.49
N ARG A 149 7.28 -18.72 10.78
CA ARG A 149 8.53 -18.26 11.42
C ARG A 149 9.76 -18.86 10.74
N GLN A 150 9.72 -20.13 10.39
CA GLN A 150 10.83 -20.82 9.72
C GLN A 150 11.12 -20.21 8.35
N LEU A 151 10.08 -20.02 7.53
CA LEU A 151 10.20 -19.38 6.22
C LEU A 151 10.71 -17.94 6.37
N HIS A 152 10.09 -17.15 7.25
CA HIS A 152 10.47 -15.77 7.50
C HIS A 152 11.93 -15.62 7.93
N ASP A 153 12.38 -16.46 8.87
CA ASP A 153 13.73 -16.34 9.42
C ASP A 153 14.80 -16.69 8.38
N GLN A 154 14.54 -17.65 7.49
CA GLN A 154 15.42 -17.93 6.35
C GLN A 154 15.46 -16.76 5.37
N LEU A 155 14.31 -16.30 4.89
CA LEU A 155 14.25 -15.18 3.94
C LEU A 155 14.90 -13.92 4.51
N LYS A 156 14.77 -13.68 5.82
CA LYS A 156 15.39 -12.56 6.52
C LYS A 156 16.92 -12.64 6.50
N GLN A 157 17.50 -13.82 6.64
CA GLN A 157 18.95 -14.03 6.49
C GLN A 157 19.43 -13.70 5.07
N ASP A 158 18.57 -13.94 4.08
CA ASP A 158 18.84 -13.64 2.67
C ASP A 158 18.55 -12.17 2.30
N GLY A 159 18.12 -11.35 3.27
CA GLY A 159 17.86 -9.92 3.13
C GLY A 159 16.41 -9.54 2.81
N PHE A 160 15.45 -10.47 2.95
CA PHE A 160 14.05 -10.25 2.62
C PHE A 160 13.13 -10.33 3.84
N ILE A 161 12.23 -9.36 3.97
CA ILE A 161 11.16 -9.38 4.97
C ILE A 161 9.83 -9.66 4.27
N ILE A 162 9.19 -10.77 4.63
CA ILE A 162 7.81 -11.08 4.29
C ILE A 162 6.91 -10.81 5.50
N TYR A 163 5.59 -10.78 5.29
CA TYR A 163 4.63 -10.50 6.36
C TYR A 163 3.76 -11.72 6.65
N ALA A 164 3.48 -11.98 7.93
CA ALA A 164 2.53 -13.01 8.35
C ALA A 164 1.10 -12.63 7.95
N GLY A 165 0.20 -13.61 7.95
CA GLY A 165 -1.24 -13.35 8.03
C GLY A 165 -1.62 -12.58 9.31
N GLN A 166 -2.84 -12.05 9.31
CA GLN A 166 -3.42 -11.35 10.46
C GLN A 166 -4.68 -12.10 10.95
N GLY A 167 -5.00 -11.96 12.24
CA GLY A 167 -6.15 -12.64 12.83
C GLY A 167 -6.08 -14.15 12.67
N SER A 168 -7.17 -14.76 12.21
CA SER A 168 -7.27 -16.21 11.94
C SER A 168 -6.23 -16.71 10.95
N PHE A 169 -5.80 -15.87 10.00
CA PHE A 169 -4.86 -16.27 8.95
C PHE A 169 -3.39 -16.31 9.38
N LYS A 170 -3.04 -15.95 10.62
CA LYS A 170 -1.65 -15.77 11.08
C LYS A 170 -0.74 -16.98 10.81
N ASN A 171 -1.29 -18.19 10.89
CA ASN A 171 -0.56 -19.44 10.69
C ASN A 171 -0.91 -20.14 9.37
N GLU A 172 -1.73 -19.51 8.53
CA GLU A 172 -2.25 -20.10 7.28
C GLU A 172 -1.64 -19.45 6.04
N ILE A 173 -1.26 -18.17 6.14
CA ILE A 173 -0.78 -17.40 5.00
C ILE A 173 0.50 -16.63 5.33
N PHE A 174 1.20 -16.26 4.27
CA PHE A 174 2.18 -15.19 4.26
C PHE A 174 1.87 -14.21 3.13
N ARG A 175 2.46 -13.02 3.19
CA ARG A 175 2.22 -11.93 2.24
C ARG A 175 3.53 -11.38 1.73
N ILE A 176 3.59 -11.15 0.42
CA ILE A 176 4.69 -10.47 -0.25
C ILE A 176 4.15 -9.15 -0.81
N ALA A 177 4.70 -8.03 -0.33
CA ALA A 177 4.46 -6.72 -0.90
C ALA A 177 5.48 -6.45 -2.00
N ASN A 178 5.04 -5.83 -3.10
CA ASN A 178 5.88 -5.45 -4.23
C ASN A 178 5.83 -3.93 -4.50
N MET A 179 5.51 -3.17 -3.45
CA MET A 179 5.57 -1.71 -3.40
C MET A 179 7.01 -1.23 -3.18
N GLY A 180 7.34 -0.06 -3.72
CA GLY A 180 8.63 0.62 -3.48
C GLY A 180 9.55 0.60 -4.69
N ALA A 181 10.79 1.02 -4.48
CA ALA A 181 11.86 0.91 -5.47
C ALA A 181 12.43 -0.53 -5.47
N ILE A 182 11.71 -1.45 -6.13
CA ILE A 182 12.08 -2.87 -6.25
C ILE A 182 12.43 -3.15 -7.71
N ASN A 183 13.68 -3.51 -7.97
CA ASN A 183 14.12 -3.86 -9.32
C ASN A 183 13.93 -5.37 -9.61
N SER A 184 14.13 -5.75 -10.87
CA SER A 184 14.03 -7.14 -11.33
C SER A 184 14.98 -8.09 -10.60
N GLU A 185 16.21 -7.64 -10.30
CA GLU A 185 17.23 -8.43 -9.60
C GLU A 185 16.79 -8.81 -8.18
N ALA A 186 16.15 -7.88 -7.46
CA ALA A 186 15.60 -8.16 -6.13
C ALA A 186 14.50 -9.24 -6.19
N ILE A 187 13.67 -9.24 -7.25
CA ILE A 187 12.66 -10.29 -7.47
C ILE A 187 13.33 -11.62 -7.77
N ASP A 188 14.37 -11.65 -8.61
CA ASP A 188 15.09 -12.89 -8.92
C ASP A 188 15.78 -13.47 -7.69
N ARG A 189 16.43 -12.63 -6.88
CA ARG A 189 17.01 -13.03 -5.59
C ARG A 189 15.96 -13.54 -4.60
N LEU A 190 14.78 -12.91 -4.55
CA LEU A 190 13.67 -13.38 -3.71
C LEU A 190 13.24 -14.79 -4.14
N LEU A 191 13.00 -15.00 -5.44
CA LEU A 191 12.58 -16.30 -5.97
C LEU A 191 13.65 -17.38 -5.75
N GLN A 192 14.93 -17.03 -5.87
CA GLN A 192 16.04 -17.95 -5.57
C GLN A 192 16.06 -18.33 -4.09
N SER A 193 15.86 -17.37 -3.19
CA SER A 193 15.80 -17.62 -1.74
C SER A 193 14.66 -18.58 -1.38
N PHE A 194 13.48 -18.40 -1.98
CA PHE A 194 12.38 -19.35 -1.86
C PHE A 194 12.75 -20.75 -2.42
N SER A 195 13.33 -20.82 -3.62
CA SER A 195 13.77 -22.08 -4.22
C SER A 195 14.76 -22.84 -3.33
N ASN A 196 15.74 -22.14 -2.77
CA ASN A 196 16.72 -22.72 -1.85
C ASN A 196 16.07 -23.27 -0.58
N PHE A 197 15.13 -22.52 0.01
CA PHE A 197 14.38 -22.97 1.19
C PHE A 197 13.67 -24.31 0.92
N PHE A 198 12.94 -24.42 -0.19
CA PHE A 198 12.18 -25.63 -0.54
C PHE A 198 13.04 -26.76 -1.13
N SER A 199 14.28 -26.50 -1.50
CA SER A 199 15.22 -27.56 -1.92
C SER A 199 15.86 -28.29 -0.72
N ILE A 200 15.82 -27.69 0.48
CA ILE A 200 16.48 -28.17 1.70
C ILE A 200 15.45 -28.63 2.76
N ALA A 201 14.23 -28.09 2.71
CA ALA A 201 13.12 -28.42 3.61
C ALA A 201 12.40 -29.72 3.22
#